data_AF-A0A2T4GEU4-F1
#
_entry.id   AF-A0A2T4GEU4-F1
#
_cell.length_a   1.000
_cell.length_b   1.000
_cell.length_c   1.000
_cell.angle_alpha   90.00
_cell.angle_beta   90.00
_cell.angle_gamma   90.00
#
_symmetry.space_group_name_H-M   'P 1'
#
loop_
_entity.id
_entity.type
_entity.pdbx_description
1 polymer ?
#
loop_
_entity_poly.entity_id
_entity_poly.type
_entity_poly.pdbx_seq_one_letter_code
_entity_poly.pdbx_strand_id
1 'polypeptide(L)'
;MPTSKKTSDKTSGVSVARDFNNALTGTLGFEAMRFTANYARIAKAELQSCDYDDLMAAAQDAGKLLPETFNPAKDEWPDEAEKINENIEEKLKDFDKLAGGFKKFVENARAAMTAANRQQ
;
A
#
# COMPACT_ATOMS: atom_id res chain seq x y z
N MET A 1 26.02 -27.92 -46.69
CA MET A 1 25.99 -26.47 -46.37
C MET A 1 24.58 -25.94 -46.58
N PRO A 2 24.25 -24.72 -46.12
CA PRO A 2 23.89 -24.30 -44.77
C PRO A 2 22.33 -24.19 -44.63
N THR A 3 21.67 -23.63 -43.61
CA THR A 3 22.03 -22.83 -42.43
C THR A 3 21.32 -23.35 -41.16
N SER A 4 21.70 -22.82 -39.99
CA SER A 4 20.99 -23.02 -38.72
C SER A 4 19.68 -22.21 -38.65
N LYS A 5 18.64 -22.77 -38.01
CA LYS A 5 17.70 -21.97 -37.18
C LYS A 5 17.81 -22.41 -35.72
N LYS A 6 18.89 -21.97 -35.09
CA LYS A 6 18.98 -21.91 -33.63
C LYS A 6 18.13 -20.70 -33.23
N THR A 7 16.88 -20.93 -32.83
CA THR A 7 16.01 -19.89 -32.25
C THR A 7 16.59 -19.48 -30.90
N SER A 8 17.57 -18.59 -30.97
CA SER A 8 18.20 -17.94 -29.84
C SER A 8 17.29 -16.81 -29.34
N ASP A 9 16.08 -17.18 -28.90
CA ASP A 9 15.31 -16.35 -27.98
C ASP A 9 16.00 -16.41 -26.61
N LYS A 10 17.15 -15.73 -26.57
CA LYS A 10 17.72 -15.22 -25.32
C LYS A 10 16.82 -14.08 -24.89
N THR A 11 15.68 -14.41 -24.28
CA THR A 11 14.93 -13.49 -23.45
C THR A 11 15.91 -12.98 -22.40
N SER A 12 16.46 -11.77 -22.62
CA SER A 12 17.54 -11.28 -21.78
C SER A 12 16.99 -11.12 -20.36
N GLY A 13 17.82 -11.37 -19.33
CA GLY A 13 17.38 -11.17 -17.94
C GLY A 13 16.84 -9.74 -17.70
N VAL A 14 17.32 -8.76 -18.48
CA VAL A 14 16.83 -7.37 -18.49
C VAL A 14 15.42 -7.26 -19.06
N SER A 15 15.09 -8.00 -20.13
CA SER A 15 13.74 -8.05 -20.70
C SER A 15 12.76 -8.72 -19.73
N VAL A 16 13.13 -9.90 -19.19
CA VAL A 16 12.31 -10.61 -18.19
C VAL A 16 12.08 -9.74 -16.95
N ALA A 17 13.13 -9.07 -16.44
CA ALA A 17 13.02 -8.18 -15.30
C ALA A 17 12.16 -6.94 -15.61
N ARG A 18 12.23 -6.38 -16.82
CA ARG A 18 11.38 -5.26 -17.26
C ARG A 18 9.91 -5.66 -17.34
N ASP A 19 9.62 -6.80 -17.96
CA ASP A 19 8.25 -7.27 -18.14
C ASP A 19 7.63 -7.70 -16.79
N PHE A 20 8.41 -8.34 -15.92
CA PHE A 20 8.03 -8.62 -14.53
C PHE A 20 7.78 -7.33 -13.73
N ASN A 21 8.67 -6.33 -13.82
CA ASN A 21 8.47 -5.05 -13.15
C ASN A 21 7.24 -4.31 -13.66
N ASN A 22 6.97 -4.33 -14.98
CA ASN A 22 5.78 -3.75 -15.58
C ASN A 22 4.50 -4.47 -15.11
N ALA A 23 4.52 -5.80 -15.02
CA ALA A 23 3.40 -6.59 -14.49
C ALA A 23 3.15 -6.32 -13.00
N LEU A 24 4.21 -6.15 -12.21
CA LEU A 24 4.12 -5.73 -10.81
C LEU A 24 3.53 -4.33 -10.67
N THR A 25 4.00 -3.32 -11.41
CA THR A 25 3.41 -1.98 -11.35
C THR A 25 1.99 -1.91 -11.92
N GLY A 26 1.63 -2.80 -12.84
CA GLY A 26 0.24 -2.96 -13.30
C GLY A 26 -0.68 -3.65 -12.27
N THR A 27 -0.13 -4.19 -11.18
CA THR A 27 -0.89 -4.83 -10.11
C THR A 27 -1.22 -3.81 -9.01
N LEU A 28 -2.48 -3.37 -8.93
CA LEU A 28 -2.96 -2.42 -7.93
C LEU A 28 -2.54 -2.75 -6.48
N GLY A 29 -2.51 -4.05 -6.12
CA GLY A 29 -2.05 -4.49 -4.80
C GLY A 29 -0.56 -4.20 -4.52
N PHE A 30 0.30 -4.17 -5.54
CA PHE A 30 1.73 -3.92 -5.39
C PHE A 30 2.04 -2.44 -5.14
N GLU A 31 1.37 -1.52 -5.85
CA GLU A 31 1.50 -0.08 -5.58
C GLU A 31 0.99 0.26 -4.18
N ALA A 32 -0.13 -0.35 -3.78
CA ALA A 32 -0.68 -0.23 -2.44
C ALA A 32 0.29 -0.74 -1.35
N MET A 33 0.80 -1.97 -1.49
CA MET A 33 1.82 -2.53 -0.59
C MET A 33 3.07 -1.64 -0.51
N ARG A 34 3.54 -1.08 -1.64
CA ARG A 34 4.71 -0.20 -1.67
C ARG A 34 4.46 1.12 -0.94
N PHE A 35 3.28 1.73 -1.09
CA PHE A 35 2.91 2.93 -0.35
C PHE A 35 2.85 2.63 1.15
N THR A 36 2.10 1.61 1.55
CA THR A 36 1.93 1.17 2.94
C THR A 36 3.27 0.85 3.60
N ALA A 37 4.15 0.08 2.94
CA ALA A 37 5.47 -0.25 3.47
C ALA A 37 6.37 0.98 3.65
N ASN A 38 6.36 1.94 2.71
CA ASN A 38 7.17 3.15 2.85
C ASN A 38 6.61 4.09 3.93
N TYR A 39 5.29 4.24 4.05
CA TYR A 39 4.66 5.04 5.10
C TYR A 39 4.97 4.47 6.49
N ALA A 40 4.76 3.17 6.71
CA ALA A 40 5.11 2.51 7.97
C ALA A 40 6.61 2.61 8.31
N ARG A 41 7.49 2.52 7.30
CA ARG A 41 8.95 2.71 7.49
C ARG A 41 9.31 4.14 7.91
N ILE A 42 8.64 5.17 7.34
CA ILE A 42 8.83 6.56 7.75
C ILE A 42 8.27 6.75 9.16
N ALA A 43 7.06 6.28 9.44
CA ALA A 43 6.44 6.38 10.75
C ALA A 43 7.35 5.78 11.85
N LYS A 44 7.90 4.59 11.62
CA LYS A 44 8.84 3.94 12.55
C LYS A 44 10.17 4.67 12.74
N ALA A 45 10.54 5.58 11.83
CA ALA A 45 11.78 6.35 11.89
C ALA A 45 11.59 7.73 12.53
N GLU A 46 10.41 8.34 12.37
CA GLU A 46 10.11 9.68 12.90
C GLU A 46 9.38 9.65 14.26
N LEU A 47 8.62 8.58 14.55
CA LEU A 47 7.83 8.43 15.79
C LEU A 47 8.56 7.63 16.88
N GLN A 48 8.20 7.85 18.15
CA GLN A 48 8.64 6.97 19.24
C GLN A 48 7.92 5.61 19.14
N SER A 49 8.44 4.57 19.81
CA SER A 49 7.86 3.23 19.72
C SER A 49 6.37 3.21 20.10
N CYS A 50 6.00 3.89 21.19
CA CYS A 50 4.61 3.97 21.64
C CYS A 50 3.72 4.67 20.60
N ASP A 51 4.17 5.80 20.04
CA ASP A 51 3.42 6.58 19.04
C ASP A 51 3.26 5.80 17.72
N TYR A 52 4.26 4.99 17.35
CA TYR A 52 4.19 4.08 16.21
C TYR A 52 3.19 2.93 16.44
N ASP A 53 3.20 2.32 17.62
CA ASP A 53 2.28 1.23 17.96
C ASP A 53 0.83 1.75 18.03
N ASP A 54 0.61 2.95 18.61
CA ASP A 54 -0.65 3.70 18.57
C ASP A 54 -1.13 3.95 17.12
N LEU A 55 -0.24 4.38 16.23
CA LEU A 55 -0.55 4.62 14.82
C LEU A 55 -0.97 3.33 14.10
N MET A 56 -0.28 2.21 14.36
CA MET A 56 -0.62 0.91 13.77
C MET A 56 -1.96 0.39 14.30
N ALA A 57 -2.25 0.57 15.60
CA ALA A 57 -3.54 0.22 16.19
C ALA A 57 -4.68 1.05 15.59
N ALA A 58 -4.52 2.37 15.50
CA ALA A 58 -5.50 3.26 14.89
C ALA A 58 -5.75 2.93 13.40
N ALA A 59 -4.70 2.59 12.64
CA ALA A 59 -4.85 2.15 11.25
C ALA A 59 -5.61 0.83 11.14
N GLN A 60 -5.40 -0.11 12.08
CA GLN A 60 -6.13 -1.36 12.15
C GLN A 60 -7.61 -1.11 12.48
N ASP A 61 -7.92 -0.23 13.42
CA ASP A 61 -9.29 0.05 13.86
C ASP A 61 -10.08 0.84 12.80
N ALA A 62 -9.49 1.86 12.19
CA ALA A 62 -10.07 2.51 11.00
C ALA A 62 -10.32 1.48 9.88
N GLY A 63 -9.37 0.57 9.63
CA GLY A 63 -9.50 -0.48 8.62
C GLY A 63 -10.61 -1.52 8.88
N LYS A 64 -10.99 -1.74 10.15
CA LYS A 64 -12.13 -2.60 10.54
C LYS A 64 -13.49 -1.91 10.32
N LEU A 65 -13.55 -0.59 10.49
CA LEU A 65 -14.79 0.19 10.36
C LEU A 65 -15.23 0.36 8.89
N LEU A 66 -14.29 0.31 7.94
CA LEU A 66 -14.62 0.35 6.51
C LEU A 66 -15.40 -0.93 6.10
N PRO A 67 -16.48 -0.84 5.27
CA PRO A 67 -17.21 -2.01 4.75
C PRO A 67 -16.34 -2.94 3.89
N GLU A 68 -16.55 -4.26 3.84
CA GLU A 68 -15.73 -5.17 3.01
C GLU A 68 -15.74 -4.82 1.50
N THR A 69 -16.82 -4.23 1.01
CA THR A 69 -16.97 -3.78 -0.38
C THR A 69 -16.42 -2.37 -0.65
N PHE A 70 -15.89 -1.69 0.36
CA PHE A 70 -15.45 -0.30 0.30
C PHE A 70 -14.46 -0.04 -0.84
N ASN A 71 -14.76 1.01 -1.59
CA ASN A 71 -13.97 1.49 -2.71
C ASN A 71 -13.55 2.95 -2.48
N PRO A 72 -12.27 3.25 -2.20
CA PRO A 72 -11.82 4.62 -1.92
C PRO A 72 -11.99 5.61 -3.08
N ALA A 73 -12.33 5.15 -4.29
CA ALA A 73 -12.65 6.01 -5.43
C ALA A 73 -14.15 6.33 -5.58
N LYS A 74 -15.01 5.82 -4.68
CA LYS A 74 -16.49 5.96 -4.75
C LYS A 74 -17.18 6.15 -3.41
N ASP A 75 -16.64 5.56 -2.36
CA ASP A 75 -17.27 5.49 -1.05
C ASP A 75 -16.56 6.45 -0.09
N GLU A 76 -17.36 7.21 0.67
CA GLU A 76 -16.86 8.04 1.75
C GLU A 76 -16.54 7.18 2.99
N TRP A 77 -15.64 7.67 3.84
CA TRP A 77 -15.31 6.98 5.09
C TRP A 77 -16.48 7.15 6.08
N PRO A 78 -16.85 6.11 6.85
CA PRO A 78 -17.81 6.24 7.95
C PRO A 78 -17.33 7.25 9.00
N ASP A 79 -18.24 8.00 9.62
CA ASP A 79 -17.95 9.01 10.65
C ASP A 79 -17.00 8.53 11.76
N GLU A 80 -17.09 7.26 12.14
CA GLU A 80 -16.25 6.63 13.18
C GLU A 80 -14.81 6.45 12.70
N ALA A 81 -14.61 6.12 11.42
CA ALA A 81 -13.29 6.03 10.81
C ALA A 81 -12.70 7.43 10.55
N GLU A 82 -13.52 8.42 10.16
CA GLU A 82 -13.05 9.81 10.01
C GLU A 82 -12.61 10.40 11.35
N LYS A 83 -13.31 10.14 12.46
CA LYS A 83 -12.85 10.56 13.80
C LYS A 83 -11.49 9.97 14.16
N ILE A 84 -11.19 8.73 13.74
CA ILE A 84 -9.85 8.15 13.94
C ILE A 84 -8.83 8.88 13.06
N ASN A 85 -9.18 9.15 11.80
CA ASN A 85 -8.34 9.90 10.86
C ASN A 85 -8.01 11.31 11.40
N GLU A 86 -9.01 12.11 11.81
CA GLU A 86 -8.83 13.44 12.42
C GLU A 86 -7.93 13.39 13.66
N ASN A 87 -8.18 12.47 14.59
CA ASN A 87 -7.38 12.33 15.81
C ASN A 87 -5.92 11.94 15.53
N ILE A 88 -5.66 11.15 14.49
CA ILE A 88 -4.31 10.77 14.09
C ILE A 88 -3.62 11.88 13.30
N GLU A 89 -4.31 12.54 12.38
CA GLU A 89 -3.74 13.67 11.63
C GLU A 89 -3.39 14.86 12.56
N GLU A 90 -4.16 15.10 13.63
CA GLU A 90 -3.82 16.09 14.66
C GLU A 90 -2.58 15.68 15.49
N LYS A 91 -2.35 14.37 15.72
CA LYS A 91 -1.08 13.86 16.31
C LYS A 91 0.10 13.96 15.32
N LEU A 92 -0.16 13.80 14.02
CA LEU A 92 0.86 13.73 12.97
C LEU A 92 1.19 15.09 12.33
N LYS A 93 0.44 16.15 12.65
CA LYS A 93 0.56 17.49 12.03
C LYS A 93 1.98 18.09 12.04
N ASP A 94 2.79 17.77 13.05
CA ASP A 94 4.17 18.27 13.20
C ASP A 94 5.19 17.39 12.44
N PHE A 95 4.73 16.32 11.79
CA PHE A 95 5.52 15.37 11.02
C PHE A 95 5.19 15.48 9.51
N ASP A 96 5.80 16.44 8.81
CA ASP A 96 5.58 16.77 7.38
C ASP A 96 5.51 15.56 6.42
N LYS A 97 6.18 14.45 6.75
CA LYS A 97 6.26 13.24 5.91
C LYS A 97 5.12 12.24 6.15
N LEU A 98 4.31 12.47 7.20
CA LEU A 98 3.24 11.60 7.66
C LEU A 98 1.86 12.29 7.62
N ALA A 99 1.83 13.60 7.87
CA ALA A 99 0.64 14.44 7.81
C ALA A 99 -0.05 14.39 6.43
N GLY A 100 -1.37 14.33 6.43
CA GLY A 100 -2.24 14.13 5.26
C GLY A 100 -2.13 12.73 4.63
N GLY A 101 -1.40 11.80 5.25
CA GLY A 101 -1.09 10.48 4.68
C GLY A 101 -1.84 9.32 5.32
N PHE A 102 -2.46 9.49 6.50
CA PHE A 102 -3.00 8.38 7.28
C PHE A 102 -4.20 7.72 6.59
N LYS A 103 -5.16 8.52 6.10
CA LYS A 103 -6.32 8.02 5.35
C LYS A 103 -5.90 7.12 4.18
N LYS A 104 -4.95 7.60 3.38
CA LYS A 104 -4.37 6.87 2.25
C LYS A 104 -3.60 5.62 2.69
N PHE A 105 -2.93 5.64 3.84
CA PHE A 105 -2.23 4.49 4.40
C PHE A 105 -3.20 3.34 4.72
N VAL A 106 -4.33 3.65 5.38
CA VAL A 106 -5.38 2.66 5.70
C VAL A 106 -6.01 2.09 4.43
N GLU A 107 -6.36 2.93 3.46
CA GLU A 107 -6.94 2.49 2.18
C GLU A 107 -6.03 1.52 1.42
N ASN A 108 -4.73 1.85 1.34
CA ASN A 108 -3.75 1.01 0.64
C ASN A 108 -3.43 -0.29 1.42
N ALA A 109 -3.34 -0.23 2.75
CA ALA A 109 -3.19 -1.42 3.58
C ALA A 109 -4.37 -2.39 3.38
N ARG A 110 -5.58 -1.84 3.28
CA ARG A 110 -6.81 -2.61 3.05
C ARG A 110 -6.90 -3.19 1.65
N ALA A 111 -6.59 -2.40 0.62
CA ALA A 111 -6.51 -2.87 -0.76
C ALA A 111 -5.49 -4.01 -0.94
N ALA A 112 -4.35 -3.94 -0.25
CA ALA A 112 -3.36 -5.01 -0.22
C ALA A 112 -3.90 -6.30 0.43
N MET A 113 -4.61 -6.21 1.56
CA MET A 113 -5.24 -7.37 2.20
C MET A 113 -6.35 -8.00 1.34
N THR A 114 -7.24 -7.19 0.75
CA THR A 114 -8.29 -7.68 -0.14
C THR A 114 -7.71 -8.32 -1.41
N ALA A 115 -6.60 -7.81 -1.93
CA ALA A 115 -5.90 -8.42 -3.06
C ALA A 115 -5.27 -9.78 -2.69
N ALA A 116 -4.65 -9.88 -1.51
CA ALA A 116 -4.07 -11.14 -1.00
C ALA A 116 -5.14 -12.22 -0.78
N ASN A 117 -6.28 -11.87 -0.16
CA ASN A 117 -7.37 -12.82 0.11
C ASN A 117 -8.12 -13.28 -1.16
N ARG A 118 -7.97 -12.59 -2.30
CA ARG A 118 -8.53 -13.02 -3.60
C ARG A 118 -7.60 -13.95 -4.39
N GLN A 119 -6.40 -14.23 -3.90
CA GLN A 119 -5.40 -15.09 -4.54
C GLN A 119 -5.21 -16.43 -3.82
N GLN A 120 -6.03 -16.72 -2.79
CA GLN A 120 -6.12 -18.00 -2.09
C GLN A 120 -7.35 -18.79 -2.54
#